data_AF-A0A2Z3GT52-F1
#
_entry.id   AF-A0A2Z3GT52-F1
#
_cell.length_a   1.000
_cell.length_b   1.000
_cell.length_c   1.000
_cell.angle_alpha   90.00
_cell.angle_beta   90.00
_cell.angle_gamma   90.00
#
_symmetry.space_group_name_H-M   'P 1'
#
loop_
_entity.id
_entity.type
_entity.pdbx_description
1 polymer ?
#
loop_
_entity_poly.entity_id
_entity_poly.type
_entity_poly.pdbx_seq_one_letter_code
_entity_poly.pdbx_strand_id
1 'polypeptide(L)'
;MHALLLAALTAAPAQPPTDAHDGQNPLFKRLTETGLDIGGGATAKFPAPTMADGLSGAKQKEIIKGLIGNDYSYDEFARDSLVAPQLLRIRDVKPGDPKAPARGVDVWFIAYGDFKRLQDDKFLDRLMNAGKSSGGGKGGPLKPEDLAKRKIEVKKGDEKREGYGTFEFDFLEKVRLTGTGHAVWSRNADSMVAAAEIDPRFAGDKEFPNQWRALGGDKPGPANPWGGAAMYLKITKLAEPAGAVFVEQHVIFAEPTGWFDGANLLRSKLPIAMQQNVRNMRQEFRKK
;
A
#
# COMPACT_ATOMS: atom_id res chain seq x y z
N MET A 1 -2.29 -1.33 7.59
CA MET A 1 -1.46 -1.10 6.38
C MET A 1 -2.31 -0.84 5.13
N HIS A 2 -3.28 -1.69 4.78
CA HIS A 2 -4.25 -1.39 3.70
C HIS A 2 -5.16 -0.19 3.98
N ALA A 3 -5.31 0.20 5.24
CA ALA A 3 -6.01 1.42 5.62
C ALA A 3 -5.41 2.73 5.04
N LEU A 4 -4.17 2.72 4.54
CA LEU A 4 -3.58 3.85 3.80
C LEU A 4 -4.12 3.98 2.38
N LEU A 5 -4.56 2.87 1.77
CA LEU A 5 -5.16 2.83 0.43
C LEU A 5 -6.67 3.12 0.44
N LEU A 6 -7.26 3.27 1.63
CA LEU A 6 -8.70 3.18 1.90
C LEU A 6 -9.55 4.36 1.43
N ALA A 7 -8.92 5.35 0.82
CA ALA A 7 -9.42 6.70 0.87
C ALA A 7 -10.10 7.19 -0.42
N ALA A 8 -10.00 6.49 -1.54
CA ALA A 8 -10.00 7.22 -2.81
C ALA A 8 -10.51 6.43 -4.02
N LEU A 9 -11.74 5.89 -4.03
CA LEU A 9 -12.22 5.18 -5.22
C LEU A 9 -13.72 5.36 -5.51
N THR A 10 -14.05 6.13 -6.57
CA THR A 10 -15.23 5.89 -7.40
C THR A 10 -14.92 6.09 -8.90
N ALA A 11 -15.25 5.05 -9.69
CA ALA A 11 -15.61 5.05 -11.11
C ALA A 11 -14.55 5.36 -12.21
N ALA A 12 -13.64 4.47 -12.64
CA ALA A 12 -12.72 4.71 -13.78
C ALA A 12 -13.02 3.94 -15.10
N PRO A 13 -13.08 4.61 -16.27
CA PRO A 13 -13.04 3.93 -17.57
C PRO A 13 -11.62 3.43 -17.89
N ALA A 14 -11.52 2.51 -18.86
CA ALA A 14 -10.25 1.97 -19.34
C ALA A 14 -9.37 3.06 -19.95
N GLN A 15 -8.06 3.02 -19.66
CA GLN A 15 -7.07 3.93 -20.23
C GLN A 15 -6.62 3.42 -21.61
N PRO A 16 -6.27 4.32 -22.56
CA PRO A 16 -5.51 3.91 -23.73
C PRO A 16 -4.15 3.35 -23.28
N PRO A 17 -3.71 2.21 -23.83
CA PRO A 17 -2.42 1.62 -23.48
C PRO A 17 -1.30 2.56 -23.92
N THR A 18 -0.61 3.17 -22.96
CA THR A 18 0.72 3.74 -23.20
C THR A 18 1.74 2.82 -22.53
N ASP A 19 2.86 2.57 -23.18
CA ASP A 19 3.87 1.59 -22.72
C ASP A 19 4.48 1.93 -21.35
N ALA A 20 4.42 3.19 -20.90
CA ALA A 20 4.93 3.62 -19.59
C ALA A 20 3.83 4.28 -18.74
N HIS A 21 2.86 3.49 -18.27
CA HIS A 21 1.79 4.02 -17.41
C HIS A 21 2.30 4.47 -16.04
N ASP A 22 3.41 3.93 -15.55
CA ASP A 22 4.07 4.32 -14.30
C ASP A 22 4.36 5.83 -14.25
N GLY A 23 4.75 6.42 -15.39
CA GLY A 23 4.99 7.86 -15.52
C GLY A 23 3.73 8.73 -15.43
N GLN A 24 2.55 8.12 -15.53
CA GLN A 24 1.25 8.79 -15.34
C GLN A 24 0.82 8.84 -13.88
N ASN A 25 1.53 8.16 -12.98
CA ASN A 25 1.28 8.20 -11.54
C ASN A 25 2.30 9.12 -10.86
N PRO A 26 2.01 10.44 -10.72
CA PRO A 26 2.95 11.40 -10.15
C PRO A 26 3.33 11.06 -8.70
N LEU A 27 2.42 10.45 -7.93
CA LEU A 27 2.70 10.03 -6.56
C LEU A 27 3.71 8.87 -6.54
N PHE A 28 3.49 7.84 -7.35
CA PHE A 28 4.42 6.72 -7.51
C PHE A 28 5.81 7.19 -7.95
N LYS A 29 5.86 8.07 -8.97
CA LYS A 29 7.11 8.65 -9.45
C LYS A 29 7.86 9.39 -8.34
N ARG A 30 7.17 10.26 -7.60
CA ARG A 30 7.77 10.98 -6.46
C ARG A 30 8.30 10.03 -5.39
N LEU A 31 7.55 8.99 -5.04
CA LEU A 31 7.95 8.03 -3.99
C LEU A 31 9.19 7.21 -4.37
N THR A 32 9.37 6.87 -5.65
CA THR A 32 10.53 6.12 -6.13
C THR A 32 11.74 7.01 -6.46
N GLU A 33 11.53 8.23 -6.95
CA GLU A 33 12.61 9.15 -7.31
C GLU A 33 13.10 10.01 -6.14
N THR A 34 12.19 10.59 -5.35
CA THR A 34 12.51 11.54 -4.27
C THR A 34 12.33 10.91 -2.89
N GLY A 35 11.29 10.10 -2.71
CA GLY A 35 10.97 9.40 -1.47
C GLY A 35 9.89 10.07 -0.62
N LEU A 36 9.54 9.40 0.48
CA LEU A 36 8.69 9.89 1.56
C LEU A 36 9.52 10.75 2.52
N ASP A 37 8.99 11.91 2.93
CA ASP A 37 9.55 12.69 4.04
C ASP A 37 9.34 11.91 5.35
N ILE A 38 10.44 11.63 6.05
CA ILE A 38 10.47 10.88 7.31
C ILE A 38 10.96 11.75 8.48
N GLY A 39 10.78 13.08 8.36
CA GLY A 39 11.12 14.08 9.37
C GLY A 39 12.57 14.57 9.27
N GLY A 40 12.88 15.66 9.97
CA GLY A 40 14.25 16.18 10.08
C GLY A 40 14.91 16.56 8.74
N GLY A 41 14.13 16.75 7.67
CA GLY A 41 14.63 16.96 6.30
C GLY A 41 15.14 15.71 5.60
N ALA A 42 14.98 14.52 6.18
CA ALA A 42 15.36 13.26 5.58
C ALA A 42 14.23 12.68 4.72
N THR A 43 14.60 12.07 3.59
CA THR A 43 13.66 11.32 2.76
C THR A 43 14.06 9.86 2.63
N ALA A 44 13.06 9.00 2.44
CA ALA A 44 13.21 7.57 2.25
C ALA A 44 12.62 7.14 0.91
N LYS A 45 13.47 6.66 0.00
CA LYS A 45 13.04 6.19 -1.31
C LYS A 45 12.45 4.80 -1.23
N PHE A 46 11.44 4.59 -2.06
CA PHE A 46 10.90 3.28 -2.34
C PHE A 46 11.78 2.54 -3.36
N PRO A 47 11.86 1.20 -3.31
CA PRO A 47 12.52 0.44 -4.37
C PRO A 47 11.81 0.68 -5.71
N ALA A 48 12.54 0.47 -6.81
CA ALA A 48 11.92 0.41 -8.12
C ALA A 48 11.08 -0.87 -8.26
N PRO A 49 10.09 -0.92 -9.17
CA PRO A 49 9.36 -2.13 -9.47
C PRO A 49 10.28 -3.30 -9.78
N THR A 50 9.97 -4.46 -9.22
CA THR A 50 10.74 -5.68 -9.43
C THR A 50 10.62 -6.17 -10.87
N MET A 51 9.47 -5.90 -11.50
CA MET A 51 9.16 -6.35 -12.85
C MET A 51 8.74 -5.15 -13.72
N ALA A 52 9.48 -4.95 -14.81
CA ALA A 52 9.08 -4.02 -15.88
C ALA A 52 7.96 -4.63 -16.72
N ASP A 53 7.20 -3.77 -17.39
CA ASP A 53 6.14 -4.17 -18.33
C ASP A 53 6.74 -4.73 -19.63
N GLY A 54 5.93 -5.44 -20.43
CA GLY A 54 6.36 -6.02 -21.71
C GLY A 54 7.36 -7.20 -21.63
N LEU A 55 7.68 -7.71 -20.43
CA LEU A 55 8.59 -8.84 -20.28
C LEU A 55 7.99 -10.16 -20.76
N SER A 56 8.79 -10.99 -21.44
CA SER A 56 8.41 -12.36 -21.79
C SER A 56 8.26 -13.25 -20.54
N GLY A 57 7.45 -14.31 -20.63
CA GLY A 57 7.25 -15.25 -19.52
C GLY A 57 8.56 -15.88 -18.99
N ALA A 58 9.54 -16.13 -19.87
CA ALA A 58 10.86 -16.61 -19.46
C ALA A 58 11.59 -15.59 -18.57
N LYS A 59 11.55 -14.31 -18.94
CA LYS A 59 12.16 -13.21 -18.16
C LYS A 59 11.41 -12.94 -16.86
N GLN A 60 10.08 -13.00 -16.87
CA GLN A 60 9.28 -12.92 -15.64
C GLN A 60 9.66 -14.04 -14.66
N LYS A 61 9.77 -15.28 -15.15
CA LYS A 61 10.19 -16.45 -14.34
C LYS A 61 11.61 -16.31 -13.80
N GLU A 62 12.55 -15.81 -14.60
CA GLU A 62 13.93 -15.53 -14.18
C GLU A 62 13.98 -14.51 -13.03
N ILE A 63 13.24 -13.40 -13.15
CA ILE A 63 13.14 -12.38 -12.10
C ILE A 63 12.57 -12.97 -10.80
N ILE A 64 11.47 -13.72 -10.89
CA ILE A 64 10.84 -14.34 -9.71
C ILE A 64 11.82 -15.30 -9.04
N LYS A 65 12.53 -16.13 -9.81
CA LYS A 65 13.57 -17.04 -9.27
C LYS A 65 14.70 -16.27 -8.58
N GLY A 66 15.19 -15.19 -9.18
CA GLY A 66 16.22 -14.34 -8.58
C GLY A 66 15.75 -13.69 -7.27
N LEU A 67 14.49 -13.28 -7.20
CA LEU A 67 13.89 -12.67 -6.02
C LEU A 67 13.76 -13.64 -4.85
N ILE A 68 13.21 -14.84 -5.10
CA ILE A 68 12.98 -15.86 -4.05
C ILE A 68 14.27 -16.58 -3.65
N GLY A 69 15.31 -16.54 -4.49
CA GLY A 69 16.59 -17.17 -4.21
C GLY A 69 16.44 -18.65 -3.87
N ASN A 70 16.97 -19.05 -2.71
CA ASN A 70 16.90 -20.42 -2.19
C ASN A 70 15.78 -20.61 -1.15
N ASP A 71 14.97 -19.58 -0.88
CA ASP A 71 13.92 -19.66 0.14
C ASP A 71 12.79 -20.61 -0.31
N TYR A 72 12.53 -20.66 -1.63
CA TYR A 72 11.49 -21.49 -2.26
C TYR A 72 11.90 -21.92 -3.67
N SER A 73 11.37 -23.04 -4.15
CA SER A 73 11.35 -23.30 -5.60
C SER A 73 10.31 -22.41 -6.29
N TYR A 74 10.49 -22.18 -7.59
CA TYR A 74 9.52 -21.42 -8.39
C TYR A 74 8.13 -22.07 -8.36
N ASP A 75 8.05 -23.39 -8.49
CA ASP A 75 6.78 -24.10 -8.57
C ASP A 75 6.02 -24.04 -7.23
N GLU A 76 6.74 -24.11 -6.09
CA GLU A 76 6.13 -23.90 -4.77
C GLU A 76 5.62 -22.46 -4.60
N PHE A 77 6.40 -21.46 -5.02
CA PHE A 77 6.02 -20.05 -4.92
C PHE A 77 4.85 -19.69 -5.84
N ALA A 78 4.81 -20.30 -7.03
CA ALA A 78 3.82 -20.00 -8.05
C ALA A 78 2.54 -20.83 -7.95
N ARG A 79 2.44 -21.88 -7.12
CA ARG A 79 1.24 -22.73 -7.05
C ARG A 79 -0.05 -21.94 -6.78
N ASP A 80 -1.16 -22.33 -7.43
CA ASP A 80 -2.49 -21.77 -7.13
C ASP A 80 -2.99 -22.24 -5.75
N SER A 81 -2.60 -21.50 -4.72
CA SER A 81 -3.02 -21.75 -3.36
C SER A 81 -3.07 -20.46 -2.56
N LEU A 82 -4.11 -20.31 -1.73
CA LEU A 82 -4.21 -19.22 -0.76
C LEU A 82 -3.00 -19.18 0.18
N VAL A 83 -2.45 -20.37 0.49
CA VAL A 83 -1.31 -20.58 1.39
C VAL A 83 -0.01 -20.84 0.65
N ALA A 84 0.08 -20.51 -0.64
CA ALA A 84 1.37 -20.47 -1.34
C ALA A 84 2.35 -19.55 -0.59
N PRO A 85 3.66 -19.78 -0.67
CA PRO A 85 4.65 -18.91 -0.05
C PRO A 85 4.48 -17.44 -0.46
N GLN A 86 4.98 -16.54 0.40
CA GLN A 86 5.15 -15.12 0.09
C GLN A 86 6.51 -14.68 0.63
N LEU A 87 7.16 -13.76 -0.06
CA LEU A 87 8.40 -13.15 0.42
C LEU A 87 8.05 -11.89 1.20
N LEU A 88 8.61 -11.76 2.40
CA LEU A 88 8.48 -10.57 3.24
C LEU A 88 9.87 -10.08 3.64
N ARG A 89 10.17 -8.82 3.38
CA ARG A 89 11.40 -8.16 3.86
C ARG A 89 11.02 -6.96 4.70
N ILE A 90 11.59 -6.88 5.90
CA ILE A 90 11.52 -5.69 6.75
C ILE A 90 12.89 -5.03 6.69
N ARG A 91 12.95 -3.82 6.16
CA ARG A 91 14.17 -3.03 6.00
C ARG A 91 14.22 -1.93 7.04
N ASP A 92 15.42 -1.68 7.54
CA ASP A 92 15.69 -0.48 8.31
C ASP A 92 15.79 0.71 7.35
N VAL A 93 15.06 1.77 7.66
CA VAL A 93 15.14 3.04 6.94
C VAL A 93 15.82 4.02 7.88
N LYS A 94 16.89 4.65 7.40
CA LYS A 94 17.61 5.66 8.18
C LYS A 94 16.63 6.77 8.55
N PRO A 95 16.31 6.97 9.84
CA PRO A 95 15.29 7.95 10.22
C PRO A 95 15.82 9.37 10.12
N GLY A 96 14.92 10.32 9.93
CA GLY A 96 15.22 11.75 10.09
C GLY A 96 15.27 12.21 11.54
N ASP A 97 14.51 11.52 12.42
CA ASP A 97 14.55 11.69 13.87
C ASP A 97 14.97 10.37 14.54
N PRO A 98 16.09 10.32 15.29
CA PRO A 98 16.50 9.13 16.04
C PRO A 98 15.44 8.58 17.01
N LYS A 99 14.46 9.39 17.43
CA LYS A 99 13.33 9.01 18.30
C LYS A 99 12.07 8.59 17.53
N ALA A 100 12.12 8.57 16.20
CA ALA A 100 11.06 8.08 15.35
C ALA A 100 11.68 7.23 14.22
N PRO A 101 12.11 5.98 14.52
CA PRO A 101 12.62 5.09 13.49
C PRO A 101 11.64 4.97 12.32
N ALA A 102 12.16 4.85 11.10
CA ALA A 102 11.37 4.54 9.93
C ALA A 102 11.61 3.07 9.54
N ARG A 103 10.57 2.41 9.04
CA ARG A 103 10.64 1.01 8.58
C ARG A 103 10.16 0.90 7.15
N GLY A 104 10.86 0.09 6.37
CA GLY A 104 10.42 -0.39 5.07
C GLY A 104 9.86 -1.80 5.19
N VAL A 105 8.75 -2.08 4.52
CA VAL A 105 8.13 -3.41 4.47
C VAL A 105 7.82 -3.72 3.01
N ASP A 106 8.44 -4.77 2.50
CA ASP A 106 8.25 -5.21 1.13
C ASP A 106 7.67 -6.62 1.12
N VAL A 107 6.65 -6.84 0.30
CA VAL A 107 5.93 -8.10 0.19
C VAL A 107 5.80 -8.48 -1.27
N TRP A 108 6.10 -9.74 -1.60
CA TRP A 108 5.90 -10.30 -2.93
C TRP A 108 5.18 -11.63 -2.88
N PHE A 109 4.23 -11.82 -3.78
CA PHE A 109 3.48 -13.07 -3.90
C PHE A 109 2.81 -13.22 -5.27
N ILE A 110 2.41 -14.45 -5.60
CA ILE A 110 1.57 -14.73 -6.76
C ILE A 110 0.12 -14.94 -6.30
N ALA A 111 -0.83 -14.40 -7.08
CA ALA A 111 -2.26 -14.64 -6.95
C ALA A 111 -2.85 -15.05 -8.31
N TYR A 112 -4.03 -15.68 -8.29
CA TYR A 112 -4.71 -16.18 -9.48
C TYR A 112 -6.09 -15.56 -9.61
N GLY A 113 -6.38 -15.01 -10.79
CA GLY A 113 -7.64 -14.35 -11.12
C GLY A 113 -7.57 -13.62 -12.46
N ASP A 114 -8.72 -13.15 -12.93
CA ASP A 114 -8.78 -12.37 -14.16
C ASP A 114 -8.21 -10.96 -13.94
N PHE A 115 -7.07 -10.67 -14.58
CA PHE A 115 -6.41 -9.37 -14.53
C PHE A 115 -7.34 -8.23 -14.98
N LYS A 116 -8.29 -8.49 -15.90
CA LYS A 116 -9.26 -7.47 -16.35
C LYS A 116 -10.15 -6.96 -15.22
N ARG A 117 -10.29 -7.70 -14.11
CA ARG A 117 -11.06 -7.23 -12.94
C ARG A 117 -10.42 -6.04 -12.25
N LEU A 118 -9.13 -5.78 -12.47
CA LEU A 118 -8.49 -4.51 -12.08
C LEU A 118 -9.02 -3.31 -12.87
N GLN A 119 -9.98 -3.51 -13.78
CA GLN A 119 -10.77 -2.46 -14.43
C GLN A 119 -12.11 -2.19 -13.73
N ASP A 120 -12.54 -3.05 -12.81
CA ASP A 120 -13.79 -2.93 -12.06
C ASP A 120 -13.55 -2.21 -10.73
N ASP A 121 -14.15 -1.03 -10.56
CA ASP A 121 -14.00 -0.21 -9.36
C ASP A 121 -14.49 -0.91 -8.09
N LYS A 122 -15.54 -1.74 -8.18
CA LYS A 122 -16.03 -2.51 -7.03
C LYS A 122 -15.06 -3.61 -6.67
N PHE A 123 -14.41 -4.23 -7.66
CA PHE A 123 -13.35 -5.20 -7.37
C PHE A 123 -12.16 -4.53 -6.69
N LEU A 124 -11.73 -3.37 -7.20
CA LEU A 124 -10.62 -2.62 -6.61
C LEU A 124 -10.95 -2.16 -5.20
N ASP A 125 -12.14 -1.62 -4.95
CA ASP A 125 -12.59 -1.28 -3.61
C ASP A 125 -12.54 -2.51 -2.67
N ARG A 126 -13.06 -3.67 -3.09
CA ARG A 126 -12.97 -4.91 -2.29
C ARG A 126 -11.53 -5.35 -2.05
N LEU A 127 -10.68 -5.34 -3.08
CA LEU A 127 -9.27 -5.75 -2.98
C LEU A 127 -8.51 -4.88 -1.98
N MET A 128 -8.76 -3.57 -2.01
CA MET A 128 -8.17 -2.61 -1.08
C MET A 128 -8.72 -2.76 0.35
N ASN A 129 -9.99 -3.17 0.48
CA ASN A 129 -10.65 -3.45 1.75
C ASN A 129 -10.35 -4.85 2.31
N ALA A 130 -9.77 -5.77 1.53
CA ALA A 130 -9.53 -7.17 1.92
C ALA A 130 -8.56 -7.31 3.12
N GLY A 131 -7.72 -6.30 3.36
CA GLY A 131 -6.79 -6.23 4.49
C GLY A 131 -7.33 -5.55 5.74
N LYS A 132 -8.63 -5.22 5.81
CA LYS A 132 -9.26 -4.77 7.06
C LYS A 132 -9.31 -5.95 8.03
N SER A 133 -8.45 -5.94 9.04
CA SER A 133 -8.64 -6.78 10.23
C SER A 133 -9.97 -6.42 10.89
N SER A 134 -10.56 -7.38 11.59
CA SER A 134 -11.85 -7.29 12.31
C SER A 134 -11.95 -6.17 13.38
N GLY A 135 -10.93 -5.31 13.51
CA GLY A 135 -10.83 -4.22 14.49
C GLY A 135 -11.59 -2.93 14.14
N GLY A 136 -12.67 -2.99 13.35
CA GLY A 136 -13.64 -1.88 13.28
C GLY A 136 -13.13 -0.57 12.66
N GLY A 137 -12.24 -0.63 11.67
CA GLY A 137 -11.69 0.57 11.05
C GLY A 137 -12.76 1.47 10.42
N LYS A 138 -12.77 2.75 10.78
CA LYS A 138 -13.66 3.79 10.23
C LYS A 138 -12.93 4.54 9.13
N GLY A 139 -13.66 5.11 8.18
CA GLY A 139 -13.06 5.87 7.11
C GLY A 139 -13.95 5.94 5.88
N GLY A 140 -13.57 6.80 4.94
CA GLY A 140 -14.29 7.01 3.70
C GLY A 140 -13.69 8.14 2.87
N PRO A 141 -14.15 8.30 1.62
CA PRO A 141 -13.69 9.38 0.76
C PRO A 141 -14.02 10.75 1.36
N LEU A 142 -13.11 11.69 1.18
CA LEU A 142 -13.37 13.10 1.45
C LEU A 142 -14.33 13.66 0.42
N LYS A 143 -15.22 14.54 0.85
CA LYS A 143 -16.17 15.19 -0.04
C LYS A 143 -15.48 16.32 -0.82
N PRO A 144 -15.98 16.68 -2.01
CA PRO A 144 -15.44 17.81 -2.77
C PRO A 144 -15.34 19.11 -1.96
N GLU A 145 -16.31 19.37 -1.08
CA GLU A 145 -16.32 20.58 -0.25
C GLU A 145 -15.18 20.57 0.78
N ASP A 146 -14.84 19.39 1.31
CA ASP A 146 -13.74 19.23 2.27
C ASP A 146 -12.37 19.42 1.60
N LEU A 147 -12.25 19.00 0.34
CA LEU A 147 -11.06 19.27 -0.49
C LEU A 147 -10.95 20.76 -0.84
N ALA A 148 -12.05 21.39 -1.23
CA ALA A 148 -12.10 22.80 -1.60
C ALA A 148 -11.71 23.71 -0.43
N LYS A 149 -12.17 23.42 0.81
CA LYS A 149 -11.74 24.14 2.04
C LYS A 149 -10.21 24.17 2.21
N ARG A 150 -9.52 23.15 1.70
CA ARG A 150 -8.07 22.95 1.82
C ARG A 150 -7.31 23.31 0.55
N LYS A 151 -8.00 23.88 -0.46
CA LYS A 151 -7.45 24.22 -1.77
C LYS A 151 -6.79 23.01 -2.46
N ILE A 152 -7.38 21.85 -2.28
CA ILE A 152 -6.98 20.62 -2.94
C ILE A 152 -7.85 20.47 -4.19
N GLU A 153 -7.20 20.51 -5.34
CA GLU A 153 -7.86 20.34 -6.64
C GLU A 153 -7.42 19.00 -7.25
N VAL A 154 -8.39 18.14 -7.57
CA VAL A 154 -8.16 16.99 -8.42
C VAL A 154 -8.27 17.47 -9.86
N LYS A 155 -7.24 17.22 -10.67
CA LYS A 155 -7.25 17.65 -12.07
C LYS A 155 -8.41 17.01 -12.81
N LYS A 156 -9.02 17.77 -13.71
CA LYS A 156 -10.09 17.25 -14.59
C LYS A 156 -9.56 16.08 -15.42
N GLY A 157 -10.22 14.93 -15.35
CA GLY A 157 -9.79 13.67 -15.95
C GLY A 157 -9.05 12.72 -15.00
N ASP A 158 -8.63 13.21 -13.83
CA ASP A 158 -7.95 12.43 -12.79
C ASP A 158 -8.88 12.05 -11.63
N GLU A 159 -10.16 12.48 -11.62
CA GLU A 159 -11.12 12.24 -10.52
C GLU A 159 -11.35 10.75 -10.22
N LYS A 160 -11.03 9.93 -11.22
CA LYS A 160 -11.21 8.49 -11.21
C LYS A 160 -9.89 7.76 -10.92
N ARG A 161 -8.80 8.52 -10.79
CA ARG A 161 -7.42 8.03 -10.64
C ARG A 161 -6.67 8.58 -9.47
N GLU A 162 -7.16 9.66 -8.91
CA GLU A 162 -6.65 10.34 -7.74
C GLU A 162 -7.80 10.53 -6.77
N GLY A 163 -7.55 10.32 -5.49
CA GLY A 163 -8.52 10.70 -4.49
C GLY A 163 -7.94 10.77 -3.09
N TYR A 164 -8.82 11.19 -2.19
CA TYR A 164 -8.50 11.59 -0.84
C TYR A 164 -9.57 11.08 0.11
N GLY A 165 -9.18 10.70 1.31
CA GLY A 165 -10.10 10.06 2.24
C GLY A 165 -9.46 9.79 3.59
N THR A 166 -10.31 9.53 4.57
CA THR A 166 -9.90 9.33 5.95
C THR A 166 -9.84 7.86 6.29
N PHE A 167 -9.00 7.52 7.25
CA PHE A 167 -9.01 6.22 7.89
C PHE A 167 -8.79 6.37 9.40
N GLU A 168 -9.30 5.41 10.14
CA GLU A 168 -9.03 5.14 11.54
C GLU A 168 -8.93 3.62 11.70
N PHE A 169 -7.85 3.12 12.31
CA PHE A 169 -7.73 1.69 12.64
C PHE A 169 -6.79 1.44 13.80
N ASP A 170 -6.97 0.29 14.45
CA ASP A 170 -6.08 -0.18 15.50
C ASP A 170 -4.95 -1.02 14.89
N PHE A 171 -3.74 -0.51 14.97
CA PHE A 171 -2.53 -1.16 14.54
C PHE A 171 -1.97 -2.03 15.66
N LEU A 172 -1.92 -3.34 15.38
CA LEU A 172 -1.49 -4.38 16.33
C LEU A 172 -2.22 -4.34 17.68
N GLU A 173 -3.43 -3.77 17.74
CA GLU A 173 -4.22 -3.58 18.97
C GLU A 173 -3.51 -2.74 20.05
N LYS A 174 -2.44 -2.02 19.67
CA LYS A 174 -1.62 -1.20 20.58
C LYS A 174 -1.66 0.28 20.25
N VAL A 175 -1.96 0.63 19.01
CA VAL A 175 -1.95 2.01 18.56
C VAL A 175 -3.15 2.27 17.68
N ARG A 176 -3.95 3.30 17.98
CA ARG A 176 -4.95 3.80 17.05
C ARG A 176 -4.32 4.82 16.13
N LEU A 177 -4.41 4.59 14.83
CA LEU A 177 -3.96 5.50 13.79
C LEU A 177 -5.17 6.15 13.15
N THR A 178 -5.11 7.48 13.02
CA THR A 178 -6.09 8.28 12.29
C THR A 178 -5.34 9.15 11.29
N GLY A 179 -5.85 9.29 10.08
CA GLY A 179 -5.29 10.24 9.14
C GLY A 179 -6.05 10.34 7.84
N THR A 180 -5.55 11.21 6.98
CA THR A 180 -6.06 11.42 5.63
C THR A 180 -5.04 10.91 4.62
N GLY A 181 -5.47 9.99 3.77
CA GLY A 181 -4.68 9.45 2.68
C GLY A 181 -4.92 10.21 1.38
N HIS A 182 -3.87 10.30 0.57
CA HIS A 182 -3.91 10.65 -0.85
C HIS A 182 -3.46 9.42 -1.64
N ALA A 183 -4.25 8.98 -2.61
CA ALA A 183 -3.90 7.84 -3.45
C ALA A 183 -4.04 8.18 -4.93
N VAL A 184 -3.15 7.61 -5.73
CA VAL A 184 -3.13 7.73 -7.19
C VAL A 184 -2.88 6.35 -7.81
N TRP A 185 -3.57 6.03 -8.90
CA TRP A 185 -3.31 4.81 -9.67
C TRP A 185 -3.05 5.05 -11.16
N SER A 186 -2.49 4.05 -11.81
CA SER A 186 -2.26 4.01 -13.26
C SER A 186 -2.20 2.55 -13.70
N ARG A 187 -2.59 2.25 -14.94
CA ARG A 187 -2.57 0.88 -15.48
C ARG A 187 -2.40 0.86 -17.00
N ASN A 188 -1.93 -0.26 -17.51
CA ASN A 188 -1.98 -0.63 -18.92
C ASN A 188 -2.45 -2.10 -19.07
N ALA A 189 -2.12 -2.75 -20.20
CA ALA A 189 -2.48 -4.13 -20.46
C ALA A 189 -1.66 -5.16 -19.64
N ASP A 190 -0.48 -4.76 -19.16
CA ASP A 190 0.50 -5.62 -18.51
C ASP A 190 0.48 -5.48 -17.00
N SER A 191 0.25 -4.27 -16.48
CA SER A 191 0.27 -4.04 -15.04
C SER A 191 -0.62 -2.89 -14.57
N MET A 192 -0.78 -2.81 -13.25
CA MET A 192 -1.42 -1.72 -12.52
C MET A 192 -0.50 -1.30 -11.38
N VAL A 193 -0.33 0.01 -11.19
CA VAL A 193 0.34 0.61 -10.03
C VAL A 193 -0.65 1.48 -9.27
N ALA A 194 -0.77 1.25 -7.97
CA ALA A 194 -1.43 2.13 -7.03
C ALA A 194 -0.41 2.64 -6.01
N ALA A 195 -0.34 3.95 -5.81
CA ALA A 195 0.48 4.58 -4.78
C ALA A 195 -0.42 5.34 -3.82
N ALA A 196 -0.05 5.38 -2.55
CA ALA A 196 -0.76 6.14 -1.54
C ALA A 196 0.20 6.70 -0.48
N GLU A 197 -0.18 7.81 0.13
CA GLU A 197 0.52 8.40 1.27
C GLU A 197 -0.46 9.00 2.28
N ILE A 198 0.01 9.16 3.51
CA ILE A 198 -0.57 10.12 4.46
C ILE A 198 -0.29 11.52 3.92
N ASP A 199 -1.35 12.25 3.60
CA ASP A 199 -1.20 13.56 3.00
C ASP A 199 -0.72 14.56 4.07
N PRO A 200 0.50 15.14 3.91
CA PRO A 200 1.09 16.01 4.91
C PRO A 200 0.30 17.30 5.12
N ARG A 201 -0.55 17.71 4.18
CA ARG A 201 -1.45 18.88 4.33
C ARG A 201 -2.42 18.71 5.50
N PHE A 202 -2.65 17.48 5.94
CA PHE A 202 -3.57 17.13 7.02
C PHE A 202 -2.90 16.94 8.39
N ALA A 203 -1.58 17.13 8.51
CA ALA A 203 -0.86 16.88 9.78
C ALA A 203 -1.37 17.70 10.97
N GLY A 204 -1.81 18.93 10.74
CA GLY A 204 -2.39 19.83 11.74
C GLY A 204 -3.85 20.20 11.49
N ASP A 205 -4.54 19.44 10.64
CA ASP A 205 -5.92 19.76 10.28
C ASP A 205 -6.87 19.56 11.46
N LYS A 206 -7.83 20.48 11.63
CA LYS A 206 -8.77 20.44 12.77
C LYS A 206 -9.86 19.39 12.62
N GLU A 207 -10.26 19.05 11.39
CA GLU A 207 -11.35 18.11 11.11
C GLU A 207 -10.79 16.70 10.82
N PHE A 208 -9.66 16.61 10.11
CA PHE A 208 -9.08 15.34 9.66
C PHE A 208 -7.57 15.23 9.98
N PRO A 209 -7.17 15.32 11.27
CA PRO A 209 -5.77 15.31 11.67
C PRO A 209 -5.07 13.98 11.40
N ASN A 210 -3.79 14.03 11.02
CA ASN A 210 -2.90 12.86 11.02
C ASN A 210 -2.32 12.66 12.43
N GLN A 211 -2.80 11.64 13.12
CA GLN A 211 -2.46 11.42 14.53
C GLN A 211 -2.44 9.95 14.91
N TRP A 212 -1.78 9.67 16.02
CA TRP A 212 -1.81 8.36 16.66
C TRP A 212 -2.10 8.48 18.16
N ARG A 213 -2.66 7.42 18.75
CA ARG A 213 -2.92 7.29 20.19
C ARG A 213 -2.49 5.91 20.66
N ALA A 214 -1.79 5.84 21.79
CA ALA A 214 -1.53 4.57 22.46
C ALA A 214 -2.86 3.93 22.92
N LEU A 215 -2.94 2.61 22.81
CA LEU A 215 -4.04 1.78 23.32
C LEU A 215 -3.51 0.94 24.48
N GLY A 216 -4.15 1.06 25.62
CA GLY A 216 -3.81 0.36 26.87
C GLY A 216 -4.56 0.99 28.03
N GLY A 217 -5.34 0.20 28.77
CA GLY A 217 -6.31 0.70 29.76
C GLY A 217 -7.71 0.95 29.16
N ASP A 218 -8.60 1.55 29.94
CA ASP A 218 -10.02 1.71 29.58
C ASP A 218 -10.28 2.74 28.48
N LYS A 219 -9.31 3.62 28.19
CA LYS A 219 -9.44 4.70 27.19
C LYS A 219 -8.14 4.89 26.39
N PRO A 220 -8.23 5.28 25.10
CA PRO A 220 -7.06 5.67 24.32
C PRO A 220 -6.30 6.83 24.98
N GLY A 221 -4.97 6.80 24.87
CA GLY A 221 -4.08 7.87 25.33
C GLY A 221 -4.24 9.19 24.55
N PRO A 222 -3.42 10.21 24.88
CA PRO A 222 -3.47 11.51 24.19
C PRO A 222 -3.16 11.37 22.70
N ALA A 223 -3.71 12.29 21.90
CA ALA A 223 -3.40 12.41 20.48
C ALA A 223 -1.99 12.95 20.28
N ASN A 224 -1.22 12.26 19.44
CA ASN A 224 0.12 12.66 19.05
C ASN A 224 0.17 12.84 17.53
N PRO A 225 0.87 13.87 17.02
CA PRO A 225 1.11 14.00 15.59
C PRO A 225 1.76 12.74 15.01
N TRP A 226 1.36 12.36 13.81
CA TRP A 226 1.98 11.25 13.09
C TRP A 226 2.63 11.75 11.80
N GLY A 227 3.95 11.52 11.69
CA GLY A 227 4.75 11.87 10.50
C GLY A 227 4.40 11.06 9.24
N GLY A 228 3.54 10.05 9.39
CA GLY A 228 2.85 9.42 8.28
C GLY A 228 3.50 8.16 7.75
N ALA A 229 3.01 7.76 6.59
CA ALA A 229 3.38 6.55 5.87
C ALA A 229 3.07 6.73 4.39
N ALA A 230 3.76 5.98 3.55
CA ALA A 230 3.43 5.85 2.14
C ALA A 230 3.57 4.41 1.70
N MET A 231 2.99 4.10 0.55
CA MET A 231 3.13 2.81 -0.09
C MET A 231 2.95 2.89 -1.59
N TYR A 232 3.47 1.88 -2.28
CA TYR A 232 2.96 1.52 -3.60
C TYR A 232 2.71 0.01 -3.69
N LEU A 233 1.79 -0.34 -4.57
CA LEU A 233 1.41 -1.69 -4.96
C LEU A 233 1.53 -1.76 -6.48
N LYS A 234 2.27 -2.76 -6.99
CA LYS A 234 2.25 -3.11 -8.40
C LYS A 234 1.71 -4.52 -8.59
N ILE A 235 0.79 -4.68 -9.53
CA ILE A 235 0.21 -5.95 -9.92
C ILE A 235 0.52 -6.16 -11.39
N THR A 236 1.38 -7.14 -11.69
CA THR A 236 1.84 -7.45 -13.05
C THR A 236 1.23 -8.75 -13.51
N LYS A 237 0.65 -8.76 -14.71
CA LYS A 237 0.14 -9.97 -15.35
C LYS A 237 1.29 -10.89 -15.71
N LEU A 238 1.19 -12.16 -15.34
CA LEU A 238 2.15 -13.17 -15.75
C LEU A 238 1.71 -13.79 -17.07
N ALA A 239 2.67 -14.00 -17.97
CA ALA A 239 2.46 -14.79 -19.18
C ALA A 239 2.28 -16.27 -18.82
N GLU A 240 3.07 -16.77 -17.87
CA GLU A 240 2.95 -18.11 -17.30
C GLU A 240 3.21 -18.07 -15.78
N PRO A 241 2.44 -18.84 -14.97
CA PRO A 241 1.28 -19.64 -15.38
C PRO A 241 0.08 -18.77 -15.79
N ALA A 242 -0.70 -19.24 -16.76
CA ALA A 242 -1.88 -18.51 -17.24
C ALA A 242 -2.87 -18.18 -16.10
N GLY A 243 -3.40 -16.95 -16.11
CA GLY A 243 -4.33 -16.46 -15.09
C GLY A 243 -3.68 -16.05 -13.77
N ALA A 244 -2.34 -16.02 -13.70
CA ALA A 244 -1.61 -15.54 -12.54
C ALA A 244 -1.21 -14.07 -12.67
N VAL A 245 -1.10 -13.42 -11.52
CA VAL A 245 -0.54 -12.08 -11.36
C VAL A 245 0.57 -12.12 -10.31
N PHE A 246 1.65 -11.41 -10.57
CA PHE A 246 2.71 -11.14 -9.61
C PHE A 246 2.40 -9.82 -8.90
N VAL A 247 2.31 -9.87 -7.57
CA VAL A 247 1.98 -8.73 -6.73
C VAL A 247 3.20 -8.34 -5.92
N GLU A 248 3.59 -7.08 -5.98
CA GLU A 248 4.58 -6.47 -5.09
C GLU A 248 3.95 -5.30 -4.33
N GLN A 249 4.18 -5.24 -3.03
CA GLN A 249 3.72 -4.18 -2.15
C GLN A 249 4.89 -3.66 -1.34
N HIS A 250 5.07 -2.34 -1.33
CA HIS A 250 6.14 -1.67 -0.61
C HIS A 250 5.54 -0.58 0.25
N VAL A 251 5.88 -0.57 1.53
CA VAL A 251 5.41 0.40 2.52
C VAL A 251 6.61 1.00 3.23
N ILE A 252 6.62 2.32 3.41
CA ILE A 252 7.53 3.00 4.34
C ILE A 252 6.67 3.78 5.32
N PHE A 253 6.96 3.68 6.61
CA PHE A 253 6.25 4.45 7.64
C PHE A 253 7.18 4.87 8.76
N ALA A 254 6.85 6.03 9.35
CA ALA A 254 7.42 6.46 10.61
C ALA A 254 6.78 5.66 11.76
N GLU A 255 7.63 5.09 12.61
CA GLU A 255 7.29 4.35 13.83
C GLU A 255 7.72 5.20 15.05
N PRO A 256 6.88 6.15 15.52
CA PRO A 256 7.14 6.87 16.76
C PRO A 256 7.47 5.90 17.91
N THR A 257 8.52 6.19 18.71
CA THR A 257 8.91 5.30 19.82
C THR A 257 7.76 4.96 20.76
N GLY A 258 6.82 5.90 20.97
CA GLY A 258 5.65 5.71 21.83
C GLY A 258 4.58 4.74 21.30
N TRP A 259 4.74 4.16 20.10
CA TRP A 259 3.83 3.12 19.61
C TRP A 259 3.89 1.83 20.44
N PHE A 260 5.10 1.45 20.84
CA PHE A 260 5.37 0.18 21.52
C PHE A 260 6.33 0.31 22.70
N ASP A 261 6.55 1.53 23.19
CA ASP A 261 7.51 1.85 24.25
C ASP A 261 8.90 1.25 23.99
N GLY A 262 9.34 1.28 22.74
CA GLY A 262 10.62 0.72 22.29
C GLY A 262 10.65 -0.80 22.07
N ALA A 263 9.55 -1.52 22.31
CA ALA A 263 9.47 -2.95 22.01
C ALA A 263 9.42 -3.22 20.50
N ASN A 264 10.17 -4.23 20.03
CA ASN A 264 10.19 -4.63 18.62
C ASN A 264 8.99 -5.53 18.24
N LEU A 265 7.77 -5.04 18.48
CA LEU A 265 6.53 -5.78 18.19
C LEU A 265 6.31 -5.97 16.69
N LEU A 266 6.78 -5.03 15.86
CA LEU A 266 6.70 -5.14 14.41
C LEU A 266 7.34 -6.43 13.90
N ARG A 267 8.59 -6.71 14.29
CA ARG A 267 9.32 -7.89 13.77
C ARG A 267 8.61 -9.21 14.11
N SER A 268 7.87 -9.28 15.23
CA SER A 268 7.18 -10.51 15.65
C SER A 268 5.74 -10.64 15.10
N LYS A 269 4.98 -9.55 15.03
CA LYS A 269 3.55 -9.59 14.67
C LYS A 269 3.27 -9.25 13.21
N LEU A 270 4.11 -8.42 12.60
CA LEU A 270 3.91 -7.99 11.21
C LEU A 270 3.94 -9.16 10.22
N PRO A 271 4.82 -10.18 10.33
CA PRO A 271 4.80 -11.31 9.40
C PRO A 271 3.47 -12.06 9.37
N ILE A 272 2.87 -12.28 10.54
CA ILE A 272 1.57 -12.96 10.67
C ILE A 272 0.46 -12.10 10.05
N ALA A 273 0.45 -10.79 10.35
CA ALA A 273 -0.52 -9.87 9.78
C ALA A 273 -0.40 -9.78 8.25
N MET A 274 0.83 -9.75 7.71
CA MET A 274 1.05 -9.74 6.26
C MET A 274 0.65 -11.05 5.61
N GLN A 275 0.91 -12.20 6.24
CA GLN A 275 0.45 -13.48 5.72
C GLN A 275 -1.08 -13.53 5.61
N GLN A 276 -1.80 -13.03 6.62
CA GLN A 276 -3.26 -12.98 6.57
C GLN A 276 -3.75 -12.04 5.44
N ASN A 277 -3.11 -10.89 5.27
CA ASN A 277 -3.46 -9.96 4.18
C ASN A 277 -3.25 -10.59 2.80
N VAL A 278 -2.11 -11.25 2.58
CA VAL A 278 -1.82 -11.94 1.31
C VAL A 278 -2.87 -13.02 1.02
N ARG A 279 -3.28 -13.80 2.04
CA ARG A 279 -4.36 -14.79 1.90
C ARG A 279 -5.68 -14.14 1.51
N ASN A 280 -6.04 -13.03 2.14
CA ASN A 280 -7.27 -12.30 1.82
C ASN A 280 -7.24 -11.74 0.39
N MET A 281 -6.12 -11.15 -0.04
CA MET A 281 -5.98 -10.66 -1.41
C MET A 281 -6.12 -11.81 -2.43
N ARG A 282 -5.43 -12.93 -2.21
CA ARG A 282 -5.58 -14.14 -3.05
C ARG A 282 -7.03 -14.63 -3.09
N GLN A 283 -7.74 -14.58 -1.97
CA GLN A 283 -9.16 -14.93 -1.91
C GLN A 283 -10.01 -14.01 -2.80
N GLU A 284 -9.80 -12.69 -2.75
CA GLU A 284 -10.55 -11.74 -3.59
C GLU A 284 -10.32 -11.99 -5.09
N PHE A 285 -9.07 -12.23 -5.49
CA PHE A 285 -8.74 -12.54 -6.89
C PHE A 285 -9.46 -13.79 -7.41
N ARG A 286 -9.74 -14.77 -6.54
CA ARG A 286 -10.45 -16.01 -6.89
C ARG A 286 -11.97 -15.87 -6.95
N LYS A 287 -12.56 -14.88 -6.28
CA LYS A 287 -14.01 -14.64 -6.37
C LYS A 287 -14.37 -14.31 -7.81
N LYS A 288 -15.45 -14.87 -8.35
CA LYS A 288 -15.95 -14.49 -9.68
C LYS A 288 -16.68 -13.15 -9.56
#